data_AF-A0A430ABF1-F1
#
_entry.id   AF-A0A430ABF1-F1
#
_cell.length_a   1.000
_cell.length_b   1.000
_cell.length_c   1.000
_cell.angle_alpha   90.00
_cell.angle_beta   90.00
_cell.angle_gamma   90.00
#
_symmetry.space_group_name_H-M   'P 1'
#
loop_
_entity.id
_entity.type
_entity.pdbx_description
1 polymer ?
#
loop_
_entity_poly.entity_id
_entity_poly.type
_entity_poly.pdbx_seq_one_letter_code
_entity_poly.pdbx_strand_id
1 'polypeptide(L)' 'MSSTTRYIVRKLIAIALFVLLALVLLAIGLMIGYGVVGDGNMFDVFHKATWSHISKFLN' A
#
# COMPACT_ATOMS: atom_id res chain seq x y z
N MET A 1 -14.97 30.63 -8.52
CA MET A 1 -13.82 29.73 -8.78
C MET A 1 -13.63 29.62 -10.27
N SER A 2 -12.47 30.01 -10.82
CA SER A 2 -12.24 29.95 -12.26
C SER A 2 -12.26 28.49 -12.75
N SER A 3 -12.71 28.27 -13.98
CA SER A 3 -12.89 26.94 -14.58
C SER A 3 -11.61 26.08 -14.51
N THR A 4 -10.43 26.72 -14.49
CA THR A 4 -9.11 26.11 -14.31
C THR A 4 -8.93 25.44 -12.96
N THR A 5 -9.36 26.07 -11.85
CA THR A 5 -9.22 25.52 -10.50
C THR A 5 -10.00 24.21 -10.33
N ARG A 6 -11.22 24.15 -10.89
CA ARG A 6 -12.06 22.95 -10.84
C ARG A 6 -11.43 21.78 -11.61
N TYR A 7 -10.77 22.07 -12.73
CA TYR A 7 -10.04 21.06 -13.52
C TYR A 7 -8.85 20.49 -12.75
N ILE A 8 -8.02 21.36 -12.15
CA ILE A 8 -6.85 20.96 -11.38
C ILE A 8 -7.26 20.09 -10.18
N VAL A 9 -8.25 20.52 -9.40
CA VAL A 9 -8.74 19.76 -8.23
C VAL A 9 -9.25 18.37 -8.64
N ARG A 10 -9.99 18.27 -9.74
CA ARG A 10 -10.51 16.99 -10.23
C ARG A 10 -9.40 16.03 -10.66
N LYS A 11 -8.33 16.56 -11.28
CA LYS A 11 -7.13 15.78 -11.63
C LYS A 11 -6.35 15.35 -10.39
N LEU A 12 -6.18 16.21 -9.41
CA LEU A 12 -5.52 15.87 -8.14
C LEU A 12 -6.26 14.75 -7.40
N ILE A 13 -7.60 14.80 -7.36
CA ILE A 13 -8.42 13.73 -6.78
C ILE A 13 -8.22 12.43 -7.55
N ALA A 14 -8.24 12.47 -8.89
CA ALA A 14 -8.01 11.27 -9.70
C ALA A 14 -6.63 10.65 -9.46
N ILE A 15 -5.59 11.48 -9.34
CA ILE A 15 -4.23 11.02 -9.00
C ILE A 15 -4.20 10.42 -7.59
N ALA A 16 -4.81 11.07 -6.61
CA ALA A 16 -4.88 10.55 -5.25
C ALA A 16 -5.59 9.19 -5.19
N LEU A 17 -6.69 9.02 -5.94
CA LEU A 17 -7.39 7.73 -6.05
C LEU A 17 -6.53 6.66 -6.73
N PHE A 18 -5.77 7.03 -7.76
CA PHE A 18 -4.85 6.10 -8.42
C PHE A 18 -3.72 5.65 -7.48
N VAL A 19 -3.14 6.58 -6.73
CA VAL A 19 -2.12 6.27 -5.70
C VAL A 19 -2.71 5.37 -4.62
N LEU A 20 -3.91 5.66 -4.15
CA LEU A 20 -4.61 4.82 -3.18
C LEU A 20 -4.82 3.39 -3.71
N LEU A 21 -5.27 3.26 -4.97
CA LEU A 21 -5.43 1.95 -5.61
C LEU A 21 -4.10 1.20 -5.71
N ALA A 22 -3.02 1.87 -6.08
CA ALA A 22 -1.69 1.29 -6.12
C ALA A 22 -1.22 0.80 -4.74
N LEU A 23 -1.48 1.57 -3.67
CA LEU A 23 -1.18 1.14 -2.29
C LEU A 23 -1.99 -0.08 -1.87
N VAL A 24 -3.27 -0.16 -2.25
CA VAL A 24 -4.11 -1.34 -1.98
C VAL A 24 -3.57 -2.58 -2.71
N LEU A 25 -3.21 -2.44 -4.00
CA LEU A 25 -2.59 -3.52 -4.77
C LEU A 25 -1.26 -3.98 -4.16
N LEU A 26 -0.44 -3.05 -3.68
CA LEU A 26 0.79 -3.35 -2.96
C LEU A 26 0.53 -4.10 -1.66
N ALA A 27 -0.44 -3.66 -0.87
CA ALA A 27 -0.83 -4.33 0.37
C ALA A 27 -1.28 -5.76 0.08
N ILE A 28 -2.15 -5.97 -0.90
CA ILE A 28 -2.60 -7.31 -1.32
C ILE A 28 -1.41 -8.16 -1.76
N GLY A 29 -0.50 -7.60 -2.56
CA GLY A 29 0.72 -8.30 -2.99
C GLY A 29 1.59 -8.73 -1.82
N LEU A 30 1.76 -7.89 -0.81
CA LEU A 30 2.48 -8.23 0.42
C LEU A 30 1.73 -9.29 1.25
N MET A 31 0.41 -9.22 1.36
CA MET A 31 -0.40 -10.21 2.06
C MET A 31 -0.28 -11.59 1.41
N ILE A 32 -0.31 -11.64 0.07
CA ILE A 32 -0.10 -12.87 -0.70
C ILE A 32 1.35 -13.36 -0.54
N GLY A 33 2.35 -12.48 -0.68
CA GLY A 33 3.75 -12.86 -0.57
C GLY A 33 4.11 -13.37 0.84
N TYR A 34 3.67 -12.67 1.89
CA TYR A 34 3.92 -13.07 3.26
C TYR A 34 3.10 -14.31 3.67
N GLY A 35 1.83 -14.36 3.26
CA GLY A 35 0.92 -15.40 3.72
C GLY A 35 0.96 -16.70 2.90
N VAL A 36 1.04 -16.60 1.58
CA VAL A 36 1.00 -17.77 0.68
C VAL A 36 2.41 -18.30 0.40
N VAL A 37 3.40 -17.41 0.24
CA VAL A 37 4.79 -17.82 -0.04
C VAL A 37 5.61 -17.96 1.24
N GLY A 38 5.33 -17.14 2.26
CA GLY A 38 6.10 -17.08 3.51
C GLY A 38 5.53 -17.88 4.68
N ASP A 39 4.46 -18.67 4.49
CA ASP A 39 3.74 -19.44 5.53
C ASP A 39 3.25 -18.59 6.74
N GLY A 40 3.27 -17.26 6.63
CA GLY A 40 2.85 -16.34 7.68
C GLY A 40 1.34 -16.07 7.67
N ASN A 41 0.82 -15.38 8.68
CA ASN A 41 -0.57 -14.93 8.62
C ASN A 41 -0.66 -13.69 7.72
N MET A 42 -1.56 -13.71 6.73
CA MET A 42 -1.73 -12.62 5.75
C MET A 42 -1.97 -11.23 6.39
N PHE A 43 -2.52 -11.16 7.60
CA PHE A 43 -2.74 -9.89 8.32
C PHE A 43 -1.53 -9.41 9.12
N ASP A 44 -0.50 -10.23 9.30
CA ASP A 44 0.70 -9.86 10.04
C ASP A 44 1.55 -8.83 9.28
N VAL A 45 1.32 -8.62 7.98
CA VAL A 45 1.97 -7.56 7.21
C VAL A 45 1.68 -6.16 7.79
N PHE A 46 0.53 -5.98 8.45
CA PHE A 46 0.18 -4.74 9.14
C PHE A 46 0.78 -4.64 10.55
N HIS A 47 1.33 -5.73 11.09
CA HIS A 47 1.92 -5.76 12.42
C HIS A 47 3.38 -5.30 12.36
N LYS A 48 3.73 -4.35 13.23
CA LYS A 48 5.09 -3.81 13.34
C LYS A 48 6.14 -4.87 13.68
N ALA A 49 5.72 -5.93 14.40
CA ALA A 49 6.58 -7.05 14.76
C ALA A 49 7.15 -7.78 13.53
N THR A 50 6.34 -7.98 12.48
CA THR A 50 6.73 -8.62 11.22
C THR A 50 7.89 -7.90 10.55
N TRP A 51 7.85 -6.57 10.51
CA TRP A 51 8.92 -5.76 9.96
C TRP A 51 10.19 -5.82 10.81
N SER A 52 10.06 -5.97 12.13
CA SER A 52 11.22 -6.22 13.01
C SER A 52 11.85 -7.59 12.78
N HIS A 53 11.07 -8.61 12.42
CA HIS A 53 11.60 -9.92 12.02
C HIS A 53 12.37 -9.81 10.69
N ILE A 54 11.80 -9.12 9.69
CA ILE A 54 12.47 -8.89 8.40
C ILE A 54 13.77 -8.08 8.58
N SER A 55 13.76 -7.03 9.41
CA SER A 55 14.96 -6.22 9.64
C SER A 55 16.07 -7.01 10.34
N LYS A 56 15.71 -7.94 11.24
CA LYS A 56 16.67 -8.87 11.86
C LYS A 56 17.20 -9.91 10.88
N PHE A 57 16.39 -10.34 9.92
CA PHE A 57 16.82 -11.25 8.86
C PHE A 57 17.83 -10.61 7.91
N LEU A 58 17.68 -9.31 7.61
CA LEU A 58 18.54 -8.58 6.69
C LEU A 58 19.89 -8.14 7.30
N ASN A 59 20.01 -8.14 8.62
CA ASN A 59 21.21 -7.71 9.34
C ASN A 59 22.01 -8.90 9.84
#